data_AF-A0A2H0S4Q1-F1
#
_entry.id   AF-A0A2H0S4Q1-F1
#
_cell.length_a   1.000
_cell.length_b   1.000
_cell.length_c   1.000
_cell.angle_alpha   90.00
_cell.angle_beta   90.00
_cell.angle_gamma   90.00
#
_symmetry.space_group_name_H-M   'P 1'
#
loop_
_entity.id
_entity.type
_entity.pdbx_description
1 polymer ?
#
loop_
_entity_poly.entity_id
_entity_poly.type
_entity_poly.pdbx_seq_one_letter_code
_entity_poly.pdbx_strand_id
1 'polypeptide(L)'
;MPTINQLIRKGRTDKTRKSKAPALQYGWNALKMRNVPMAKGSPFRRGVCIKVTTMTPKKPNSALRKIARVRLTNGHEVKAYIMGEG
;
A
#
# COMPACT_ATOMS: atom_id res chain seq x y z
N MET A 1 -32.65 13.08 12.42
CA MET A 1 -32.94 12.71 11.01
C MET A 1 -32.95 14.00 10.20
N PRO A 2 -32.15 14.14 9.13
CA PRO A 2 -32.05 15.41 8.40
C PRO A 2 -33.31 15.68 7.56
N THR A 3 -33.71 16.96 7.47
CA THR A 3 -34.86 17.39 6.65
C THR A 3 -34.48 17.48 5.17
N ILE A 4 -35.49 17.45 4.29
CA ILE A 4 -35.28 17.53 2.83
C ILE A 4 -34.54 18.83 2.45
N ASN A 5 -34.91 19.97 3.05
CA ASN A 5 -34.23 21.25 2.81
C ASN A 5 -32.76 21.25 3.27
N GLN A 6 -32.40 20.48 4.30
CA GLN A 6 -31.00 20.31 4.72
C GLN A 6 -30.21 19.50 3.71
N LEU A 7 -30.81 18.46 3.11
CA LEU A 7 -30.19 17.65 2.06
C LEU A 7 -30.04 18.42 0.74
N ILE A 8 -30.99 19.29 0.41
CA ILE A 8 -30.89 20.19 -0.75
C ILE A 8 -29.72 21.18 -0.57
N ARG A 9 -29.56 21.76 0.63
CA ARG A 9 -28.45 22.70 0.93
C ARG A 9 -27.10 22.00 1.09
N LYS A 10 -27.09 20.78 1.63
CA LYS A 10 -25.90 19.95 1.89
C LYS A 10 -26.18 18.52 1.47
N GLY A 11 -25.84 18.22 0.22
CA GLY A 11 -25.96 16.87 -0.33
C GLY A 11 -25.18 15.84 0.48
N ARG A 12 -25.65 14.59 0.47
CA ARG A 12 -24.89 13.48 1.04
C ARG A 12 -23.66 13.21 0.18
N THR A 13 -22.53 12.94 0.83
CA THR A 13 -21.29 12.55 0.17
C THR A 13 -20.89 11.17 0.65
N ASP A 14 -20.35 10.37 -0.27
CA ASP A 14 -19.81 9.07 0.08
C ASP A 14 -18.52 9.23 0.88
N LYS A 15 -18.32 8.33 1.85
CA LYS A 15 -17.08 8.30 2.64
C LYS A 15 -15.92 7.83 1.77
N THR A 16 -14.81 8.58 1.80
CA THR A 16 -13.59 8.20 1.09
C THR A 16 -12.95 6.97 1.73
N ARG A 17 -12.32 6.11 0.91
CA ARG A 17 -11.61 4.90 1.36
C ARG A 17 -10.16 4.97 0.90
N LYS A 18 -9.23 4.57 1.79
CA LYS A 18 -7.81 4.45 1.46
C LYS A 18 -7.51 3.06 0.92
N SER A 19 -6.58 2.96 -0.03
CA SER A 19 -6.10 1.67 -0.50
C SER A 19 -5.30 0.93 0.57
N LYS A 20 -5.39 -0.40 0.58
CA LYS A 20 -4.56 -1.27 1.42
C LYS A 20 -3.11 -1.35 0.94
N ALA A 21 -2.83 -0.93 -0.30
CA ALA A 21 -1.50 -0.97 -0.93
C ALA A 21 -1.08 0.41 -1.46
N PRO A 22 -0.87 1.41 -0.57
CA PRO A 22 -0.53 2.78 -0.99
C PRO A 22 0.81 2.85 -1.74
N ALA A 23 1.79 2.01 -1.40
CA ALA A 23 3.10 1.99 -2.05
C ALA A 23 3.06 1.62 -3.55
N LEU A 24 1.97 1.00 -4.03
CA LEU A 24 1.77 0.68 -5.45
C LEU A 24 0.99 1.77 -6.22
N GLN A 25 0.45 2.76 -5.50
CA GLN A 25 -0.32 3.84 -6.11
C GLN A 25 0.56 4.99 -6.63
N TYR A 26 1.83 5.05 -6.23
CA TYR A 26 2.74 6.12 -6.63
C TYR A 26 3.76 5.65 -7.67
N GLY A 27 3.94 6.45 -8.72
CA GLY A 27 5.06 6.36 -9.66
C GLY A 27 6.19 7.31 -9.26
N TRP A 28 7.39 7.05 -9.79
CA TRP A 28 8.52 7.99 -9.67
C TRP A 28 8.64 8.80 -10.95
N ASN A 29 8.59 10.13 -10.84
CA ASN A 29 8.92 11.01 -11.94
C ASN A 29 10.39 11.46 -11.78
N ALA A 30 11.27 10.89 -12.58
CA ALA A 30 12.71 11.19 -12.53
C ALA A 30 13.03 12.62 -13.00
N LEU A 31 12.27 13.20 -13.93
CA LEU A 31 12.51 14.56 -14.42
C LEU A 31 12.19 15.63 -13.36
N LYS A 32 11.18 15.36 -12.52
CA LYS A 32 10.69 16.29 -11.49
C LYS A 32 11.04 15.86 -10.07
N MET A 33 11.86 14.81 -9.91
CA MET A 33 12.30 14.22 -8.65
C MET A 33 11.17 14.07 -7.60
N ARG A 34 10.01 13.58 -8.03
CA ARG A 34 8.82 13.49 -7.16
C ARG A 34 7.98 12.26 -7.41
N ASN A 35 7.27 11.83 -6.35
CA ASN A 35 6.27 10.79 -6.45
C ASN A 35 5.00 11.36 -7.09
N VAL A 36 4.46 10.66 -8.09
CA VAL A 36 3.22 11.04 -8.78
C VAL A 36 2.14 9.99 -8.50
N PRO A 37 0.93 10.39 -8.08
CA PRO A 37 -0.15 9.44 -7.88
C PRO A 37 -0.62 8.90 -9.23
N MET A 38 -0.87 7.60 -9.29
CA MET A 38 -1.48 6.93 -10.43
C MET A 38 -2.90 6.51 -10.07
N ALA A 39 -3.88 6.90 -10.90
CA ALA A 39 -5.30 6.69 -10.62
C ALA A 39 -5.66 5.22 -10.36
N LYS A 40 -5.06 4.27 -11.09
CA LYS A 40 -5.28 2.82 -10.92
C LYS A 40 -4.18 2.11 -10.12
N GLY A 41 -3.05 2.76 -9.84
CA GLY A 41 -1.85 2.11 -9.33
C GLY A 41 -1.22 1.10 -10.31
N SER A 42 -0.08 0.52 -9.94
CA SER A 42 0.58 -0.56 -10.70
C SER A 42 0.29 -1.93 -10.08
N PRO A 43 0.00 -2.98 -10.86
CA PRO A 43 -0.24 -4.32 -10.32
C PRO A 43 1.00 -4.89 -9.61
N PHE A 44 2.18 -4.69 -10.20
CA PHE A 44 3.47 -5.08 -9.62
C PHE A 44 4.49 -3.97 -9.83
N ARG A 45 5.51 -3.92 -8.95
CA ARG A 45 6.60 -2.97 -9.05
C ARG A 45 7.90 -3.66 -8.65
N ARG A 46 8.94 -3.49 -9.49
CA ARG A 46 10.27 -4.01 -9.19
C ARG A 46 10.88 -3.28 -7.97
N GLY A 47 11.73 -3.99 -7.25
CA GLY A 47 12.47 -3.44 -6.12
C GLY A 47 13.70 -4.27 -5.78
N VAL A 48 14.57 -3.71 -4.97
CA VAL A 48 15.81 -4.35 -4.50
C VAL A 48 15.63 -4.76 -3.05
N CYS A 49 16.06 -5.97 -2.70
CA CYS A 49 16.02 -6.44 -1.32
C CYS A 49 17.12 -5.74 -0.49
N ILE A 50 16.74 -5.17 0.64
CA ILE A 50 17.67 -4.55 1.60
C ILE A 50 18.07 -5.58 2.66
N LYS A 51 17.09 -6.33 3.18
CA LYS A 51 17.31 -7.27 4.28
C LYS A 51 16.30 -8.41 4.23
N VAL A 52 16.78 -9.64 4.38
CA VAL A 52 15.94 -10.84 4.55
C VAL A 52 15.93 -11.22 6.03
N THR A 53 14.74 -11.48 6.58
CA THR A 53 14.53 -11.83 7.99
C THR A 53 13.33 -12.76 8.14
N THR A 54 13.22 -13.44 9.27
CA THR A 54 12.01 -14.18 9.64
C THR A 54 11.21 -13.41 10.70
N MET A 55 9.88 -13.55 10.69
CA MET A 55 9.00 -13.01 11.73
C MET A 55 7.98 -14.06 12.16
N THR A 56 7.64 -14.07 13.45
CA THR A 56 6.55 -14.90 13.97
C THR A 56 5.19 -14.23 13.70
N PRO A 57 4.15 -14.99 13.32
CA PRO A 57 2.80 -14.45 13.15
C PRO A 57 2.19 -14.10 14.51
N LYS A 58 1.11 -13.31 14.48
CA LYS A 58 0.31 -13.07 15.70
C LYS A 58 -0.40 -14.37 16.13
N LYS A 59 -0.62 -14.52 17.45
CA LYS A 59 -1.44 -15.59 18.02
C LYS A 59 -2.81 -15.68 17.31
N PRO A 60 -3.41 -16.86 17.15
CA PRO A 60 -3.05 -18.17 17.72
C PRO A 60 -2.01 -18.95 16.93
N ASN A 61 -1.62 -18.46 15.75
CA ASN A 61 -0.74 -19.19 14.86
C ASN A 61 0.71 -19.16 15.37
N SER A 62 1.43 -20.26 15.13
CA SER A 62 2.88 -20.37 15.39
C SER A 62 3.58 -20.83 14.11
N ALA A 63 4.54 -20.04 13.63
CA ALA A 63 5.37 -20.34 12.46
C ALA A 63 6.53 -19.32 12.36
N LEU A 64 7.53 -19.61 11.53
CA LEU A 64 8.52 -18.62 11.08
C LEU A 64 8.19 -18.20 9.66
N ARG A 65 7.72 -16.96 9.47
CA ARG A 65 7.39 -16.39 8.15
C ARG A 65 8.61 -15.69 7.55
N LYS A 66 9.06 -16.13 6.37
CA LYS A 66 10.16 -15.49 5.63
C LYS A 66 9.69 -14.17 5.03
N ILE A 67 10.38 -13.08 5.36
CA ILE A 67 10.02 -11.71 4.98
C ILE A 67 11.27 -10.98 4.49
N ALA A 68 11.10 -10.15 3.47
CA ALA A 68 12.13 -9.23 2.99
C ALA A 68 11.71 -7.78 3.21
N ARG A 69 12.65 -6.92 3.60
CA ARG A 69 12.56 -5.48 3.36
C ARG A 69 12.99 -5.21 1.93
N VAL A 70 12.12 -4.58 1.14
CA VAL A 70 12.33 -4.30 -0.28
C VAL A 70 12.16 -2.81 -0.53
N ARG A 71 13.11 -2.19 -1.24
CA ARG A 71 12.98 -0.82 -1.73
C ARG A 71 12.47 -0.84 -3.16
N LEU A 72 11.28 -0.28 -3.37
CA LEU A 72 10.63 -0.20 -4.68
C LEU A 72 11.24 0.92 -5.52
N THR A 73 11.04 0.88 -6.84
CA THR A 73 11.48 1.93 -7.78
C THR A 73 10.97 3.33 -7.48
N ASN A 74 9.89 3.46 -6.71
CA ASN A 74 9.36 4.76 -6.26
C ASN A 74 9.95 5.24 -4.93
N GLY A 75 11.01 4.59 -4.46
CA GLY A 75 11.73 4.94 -3.25
C GLY A 75 11.08 4.43 -1.96
N HIS A 76 9.85 3.90 -2.01
CA HIS A 76 9.19 3.36 -0.83
C HIS A 76 9.83 2.05 -0.38
N GLU A 77 10.04 1.92 0.93
CA GLU A 77 10.47 0.68 1.56
C GLU A 77 9.28 -0.07 2.14
N VAL A 78 9.13 -1.33 1.76
CA VAL A 78 8.02 -2.19 2.15
C VAL A 78 8.53 -3.52 2.72
N LYS A 79 7.74 -4.12 3.61
CA LYS A 79 7.93 -5.51 4.04
C LYS A 79 7.13 -6.42 3.11
N ALA A 80 7.80 -7.34 2.44
CA ALA A 80 7.21 -8.31 1.53
C ALA A 80 7.36 -9.73 2.07
N TYR A 81 6.30 -10.53 1.99
CA TYR A 81 6.37 -11.95 2.32
C TYR A 81 7.00 -12.72 1.17
N ILE A 82 7.86 -13.68 1.48
CA ILE A 82 8.47 -14.59 0.50
C ILE A 82 7.66 -15.90 0.54
N MET A 83 6.98 -16.20 -0.56
CA MET A 83 6.18 -17.43 -0.71
C MET A 83 7.09 -18.62 -1.03
N GLY A 84 6.64 -19.84 -0.69
CA GLY A 84 7.35 -21.08 -0.99
C GLY A 84 8.28 -21.58 0.13
N GLU A 85 8.93 -22.71 -0.14
CA GLU A 85 9.92 -23.35 0.72
C GLU A 85 11.31 -23.25 0.06
N GLY A 86 12.38 -23.08 0.85
CA GLY A 86 13.73 -22.76 0.36
C GLY A 86 14.63 -22.05 1.36
#